data_AF-A0A959L891-F1
#
_entry.id   AF-A0A959L891-F1
#
_cell.length_a   1.000
_cell.length_b   1.000
_cell.length_c   1.000
_cell.angle_alpha   90.00
_cell.angle_beta   90.00
_cell.angle_gamma   90.00
#
_symmetry.space_group_name_H-M   'P 1'
#
loop_
_entity.id
_entity.type
_entity.pdbx_description
1 polymer ?
#
loop_
_entity_poly.entity_id
_entity_poly.type
_entity_poly.pdbx_seq_one_letter_code
_entity_poly.pdbx_strand_id
1 'polypeptide(L)'
;LQTQLFEKNLKNLLHLPDSLVQRERELYFEINNLDYVLKENPSDSLREHKLDLERKYFDLRRNLLFQSSRLQAITNDNLITLEGTQKKLSSKTLVVDYFLNQGELFILAIGKHYAHFEKYPFDSLSQQSLSDFVTLLQKLPGEDGASDFRQLAFENYSTLLPFEIQKSTKELVIIPDNDLYIIPFDALIDEKPSASMAIADLAFLVKKYQISYLAGLNISRSTVSGLDTKAVAFAPFVPGVDENLVQVPLLRYTDSELQVIDDNFELEAFRGKDATEERFKHMVGQHSLLHIASHAIIDNEYPLQSNILFYPSGDKDDGKLQLWELYGLEIPAKLAVLSACKTADGALMKGAGIMNISRGFSVSGTDQVLSNLWPAQDFAASEVIGSFYRELKHDHDPAKALRQAKLNYLTQQNGPLLYPAYWAGWIIQYSELEEAASFTVTTYHWILICSISLLLIWFGFHRYAQRQEKK
;
A
#
# COMPACT_ATOMS: atom_id res chain seq x y z
N LEU A 1 -17.67 -17.34 -22.30
CA LEU A 1 -18.47 -17.77 -21.14
C LEU A 1 -17.96 -17.14 -19.83
N GLN A 2 -16.68 -17.20 -19.46
CA GLN A 2 -16.16 -16.55 -18.24
C GLN A 2 -15.83 -15.05 -18.37
N THR A 3 -15.34 -14.55 -19.51
CA THR A 3 -15.29 -13.09 -19.80
C THR A 3 -16.69 -12.49 -19.75
N GLN A 4 -17.69 -13.21 -20.26
CA GLN A 4 -19.10 -12.84 -20.12
C GLN A 4 -19.61 -12.93 -18.68
N LEU A 5 -19.02 -13.77 -17.82
CA LEU A 5 -19.38 -13.88 -16.40
C LEU A 5 -18.72 -12.76 -15.59
N PHE A 6 -17.47 -12.41 -15.89
CA PHE A 6 -16.75 -11.26 -15.34
C PHE A 6 -17.39 -9.94 -15.78
N GLU A 7 -17.70 -9.76 -17.07
CA GLU A 7 -18.45 -8.60 -17.59
C GLU A 7 -19.87 -8.53 -17.02
N LYS A 8 -20.54 -9.67 -16.82
CA LYS A 8 -21.85 -9.72 -16.18
C LYS A 8 -21.77 -9.36 -14.69
N ASN A 9 -20.71 -9.79 -14.01
CA ASN A 9 -20.44 -9.39 -12.63
C ASN A 9 -20.07 -7.90 -12.54
N LEU A 10 -19.23 -7.38 -13.45
CA LEU A 10 -18.87 -5.96 -13.56
C LEU A 10 -20.11 -5.09 -13.87
N LYS A 11 -20.96 -5.53 -14.80
CA LYS A 11 -22.25 -4.91 -15.12
C LYS A 11 -23.17 -4.85 -13.90
N ASN A 12 -23.24 -5.94 -13.14
CA ASN A 12 -24.07 -6.02 -11.94
C ASN A 12 -23.48 -5.20 -10.76
N LEU A 13 -22.15 -5.19 -10.61
CA LEU A 13 -21.42 -4.50 -9.55
C LEU A 13 -21.42 -2.98 -9.75
N LEU A 14 -21.33 -2.52 -11.01
CA LEU A 14 -21.22 -1.10 -11.37
C LEU A 14 -22.55 -0.50 -11.92
N HIS A 15 -23.64 -1.29 -11.99
CA HIS A 15 -24.96 -0.89 -12.51
C HIS A 15 -24.95 -0.25 -13.92
N LEU A 16 -24.13 -0.77 -14.83
CA LEU A 16 -23.89 -0.13 -16.14
C LEU A 16 -25.01 -0.40 -17.17
N PRO A 17 -25.42 0.61 -17.97
CA PRO A 17 -26.33 0.43 -19.10
C PRO A 17 -25.79 -0.54 -20.17
N ASP A 18 -26.68 -1.38 -20.73
CA ASP A 18 -26.34 -2.36 -21.78
C ASP A 18 -25.67 -1.75 -23.02
N SER A 19 -26.09 -0.54 -23.40
CA SER A 19 -25.54 0.20 -24.54
C SER A 19 -24.06 0.55 -24.36
N LEU A 20 -23.62 0.81 -23.13
CA LEU A 20 -22.23 1.18 -22.86
C LEU A 20 -21.31 -0.05 -22.81
N VAL A 21 -21.80 -1.16 -22.27
CA VAL A 21 -21.06 -2.45 -22.28
C VAL A 21 -20.91 -2.97 -23.72
N GLN A 22 -21.93 -2.79 -24.56
CA GLN A 22 -21.82 -3.12 -25.97
C GLN A 22 -20.80 -2.23 -26.70
N ARG A 23 -20.81 -0.93 -26.42
CA ARG A 23 -19.87 0.02 -27.01
C ARG A 23 -18.42 -0.27 -26.62
N GLU A 24 -18.20 -0.69 -25.37
CA GLU A 24 -16.89 -1.09 -24.87
C GLU A 24 -16.35 -2.31 -25.63
N ARG A 25 -17.18 -3.33 -25.83
CA ARG A 25 -16.81 -4.51 -26.65
C ARG A 25 -16.48 -4.15 -28.09
N GLU A 26 -17.27 -3.30 -28.73
CA GLU A 26 -17.00 -2.85 -30.10
C GLU A 26 -15.61 -2.22 -30.22
N LEU A 27 -15.29 -1.28 -29.32
CA LEU A 27 -13.99 -0.62 -29.31
C LEU A 27 -12.84 -1.60 -29.04
N TYR A 28 -13.00 -2.52 -28.09
CA TYR A 28 -11.99 -3.55 -27.82
C TYR A 28 -11.71 -4.45 -29.03
N PHE A 29 -12.76 -4.90 -29.73
CA PHE A 29 -12.62 -5.71 -30.94
C PHE A 29 -11.96 -4.91 -32.08
N GLU A 30 -12.32 -3.63 -32.26
CA GLU A 30 -11.71 -2.78 -33.28
C GLU A 30 -10.21 -2.57 -33.02
N ILE A 31 -9.82 -2.31 -31.77
CA ILE A 31 -8.41 -2.14 -31.36
C ILE A 31 -7.60 -3.41 -31.63
N ASN A 32 -8.10 -4.57 -31.19
CA ASN A 32 -7.41 -5.86 -31.40
C ASN A 32 -7.28 -6.23 -32.87
N ASN A 33 -8.31 -5.93 -33.68
CA ASN A 33 -8.25 -6.15 -35.11
C ASN A 33 -7.17 -5.24 -35.77
N LEU A 34 -7.07 -3.98 -35.33
CA LEU A 34 -5.99 -3.10 -35.79
C LEU A 34 -4.60 -3.61 -35.39
N ASP A 35 -4.43 -4.21 -34.21
CA ASP A 35 -3.16 -4.83 -33.82
C ASP A 35 -2.77 -5.98 -34.74
N TYR A 36 -3.74 -6.81 -35.16
CA TYR A 36 -3.49 -7.85 -36.14
C TYR A 36 -3.08 -7.27 -37.50
N VAL A 37 -3.80 -6.25 -37.99
CA VAL A 37 -3.51 -5.60 -39.27
C VAL A 37 -2.15 -4.87 -39.24
N LEU A 38 -1.80 -4.21 -38.14
CA LEU A 38 -0.53 -3.49 -37.98
C LEU A 38 0.69 -4.40 -37.92
N LYS A 39 0.53 -5.64 -37.43
CA LYS A 39 1.58 -6.67 -37.49
C LYS A 39 1.88 -7.09 -38.93
N GLU A 40 0.85 -7.23 -39.76
CA GLU A 40 0.99 -7.64 -41.17
C GLU A 40 1.39 -6.45 -42.07
N ASN A 41 0.89 -5.24 -41.80
CA ASN A 41 1.12 -4.03 -42.59
C ASN A 41 1.28 -2.78 -41.70
N PRO A 42 2.52 -2.42 -41.33
CA PRO A 42 2.78 -1.23 -40.53
C PRO A 42 2.41 0.05 -41.29
N SER A 43 1.53 0.88 -40.72
CA SER A 43 1.11 2.17 -41.30
C SER A 43 0.90 3.20 -40.20
N ASP A 44 1.46 4.40 -40.38
CA ASP A 44 1.33 5.48 -39.40
C ASP A 44 -0.12 5.95 -39.28
N SER A 45 -0.88 5.95 -40.38
CA SER A 45 -2.32 6.26 -40.34
C SER A 45 -3.12 5.22 -39.55
N LEU A 46 -2.75 3.94 -39.63
CA LEU A 46 -3.40 2.89 -38.83
C LEU A 46 -3.00 2.98 -37.35
N ARG A 47 -1.75 3.39 -37.06
CA ARG A 47 -1.29 3.66 -35.68
C ARG A 47 -2.05 4.83 -35.05
N GLU A 48 -2.21 5.94 -35.78
CA GLU A 48 -2.99 7.09 -35.31
C GLU A 48 -4.47 6.74 -35.07
N HIS A 49 -5.07 5.95 -35.97
CA HIS A 49 -6.44 5.47 -35.78
C HIS A 49 -6.54 4.56 -34.55
N LYS A 50 -5.58 3.66 -34.35
CA LYS A 50 -5.53 2.82 -33.15
C LYS A 50 -5.48 3.68 -31.87
N LEU A 51 -4.60 4.68 -31.83
CA LEU A 51 -4.48 5.61 -30.70
C LEU A 51 -5.79 6.38 -30.43
N ASP A 52 -6.52 6.77 -31.47
CA ASP A 52 -7.84 7.41 -31.32
C ASP A 52 -8.90 6.46 -30.71
N LEU A 53 -8.92 5.20 -31.14
CA LEU A 53 -9.81 4.19 -30.57
C LEU A 53 -9.43 3.84 -29.13
N GLU A 54 -8.14 3.72 -28.82
CA GLU A 54 -7.63 3.51 -27.46
C GLU A 54 -8.03 4.67 -26.54
N ARG A 55 -7.97 5.92 -27.02
CA ARG A 55 -8.48 7.10 -26.31
C ARG A 55 -9.97 7.02 -26.04
N LYS A 56 -10.79 6.72 -27.06
CA LYS A 56 -12.25 6.57 -26.93
C LYS A 56 -12.62 5.45 -25.96
N TYR A 57 -11.89 4.34 -26.01
CA TYR A 57 -12.06 3.20 -25.12
C TYR A 57 -11.72 3.55 -23.68
N PHE A 58 -10.60 4.25 -23.48
CA PHE A 58 -10.20 4.77 -22.17
C PHE A 58 -11.23 5.75 -21.61
N ASP A 59 -11.69 6.72 -22.40
CA ASP A 59 -12.70 7.71 -21.97
C ASP A 59 -14.02 7.02 -21.57
N LEU A 60 -14.44 6.03 -22.34
CA LEU A 60 -15.62 5.23 -22.03
C LEU A 60 -15.45 4.50 -20.69
N ARG A 61 -14.36 3.75 -20.50
CA ARG A 61 -14.08 3.04 -19.25
C ARG A 61 -13.94 3.96 -18.04
N ARG A 62 -13.27 5.10 -18.21
CA ARG A 62 -13.17 6.15 -17.20
C ARG A 62 -14.58 6.60 -16.78
N ASN A 63 -15.44 6.92 -17.74
CA ASN A 63 -16.81 7.35 -17.44
C ASN A 63 -17.63 6.26 -16.75
N LEU A 64 -17.45 4.98 -17.14
CA LEU A 64 -18.11 3.84 -16.48
C LEU A 64 -17.64 3.66 -15.04
N LEU A 65 -16.35 3.81 -14.78
CA LEU A 65 -15.78 3.74 -13.43
C LEU A 65 -16.32 4.86 -12.54
N PHE A 66 -16.34 6.12 -13.01
CA PHE A 66 -16.90 7.25 -12.23
C PHE A 66 -18.41 7.15 -11.99
N GLN A 67 -19.15 6.48 -12.88
CA GLN A 67 -20.58 6.23 -12.70
C GLN A 67 -20.87 5.05 -11.77
N SER A 68 -19.87 4.23 -11.44
CA SER A 68 -20.05 3.10 -10.55
C SER A 68 -20.28 3.52 -9.10
N SER A 69 -21.22 2.84 -8.44
CA SER A 69 -21.59 3.06 -7.04
C SER A 69 -20.43 2.90 -6.06
N ARG A 70 -19.38 2.14 -6.41
CA ARG A 70 -18.24 1.85 -5.52
C ARG A 70 -17.26 3.02 -5.39
N LEU A 71 -16.91 3.68 -6.50
CA LEU A 71 -16.13 4.93 -6.45
C LEU A 71 -16.98 6.07 -5.87
N GLN A 72 -18.28 6.09 -6.16
CA GLN A 72 -19.21 7.06 -5.55
C GLN A 72 -19.41 6.84 -4.05
N ALA A 73 -19.37 5.59 -3.56
CA ALA A 73 -19.48 5.27 -2.13
C ALA A 73 -18.24 5.74 -1.34
N ILE A 74 -17.05 5.70 -1.96
CA ILE A 74 -15.82 6.28 -1.40
C ILE A 74 -15.90 7.82 -1.36
N THR A 75 -16.63 8.43 -2.30
CA THR A 75 -16.86 9.90 -2.32
C THR A 75 -18.14 10.33 -1.60
N ASN A 76 -18.95 9.41 -1.09
CA ASN A 76 -20.24 9.75 -0.47
C ASN A 76 -20.02 10.18 0.98
N ASP A 77 -20.35 11.44 1.22
CA ASP A 77 -20.30 12.22 2.46
C ASP A 77 -21.02 11.55 3.65
N ASN A 78 -20.45 10.48 4.22
CA ASN A 78 -20.49 10.41 5.68
C ASN A 78 -19.49 11.46 6.16
N LEU A 79 -19.95 12.69 6.39
CA LEU A 79 -19.13 13.78 6.92
C LEU A 79 -18.38 13.29 8.17
N ILE A 80 -17.11 12.93 7.98
CA ILE A 80 -16.25 12.53 9.08
C ILE A 80 -15.95 13.81 9.87
N THR A 81 -16.51 13.87 11.08
CA THR A 81 -16.25 15.00 11.97
C THR A 81 -14.93 14.79 12.69
N LEU A 82 -14.28 15.89 13.07
CA LEU A 82 -13.10 15.85 13.92
C LEU A 82 -13.34 14.98 15.17
N GLU A 83 -14.48 15.16 15.84
CA GLU A 83 -14.86 14.37 17.01
C GLU A 83 -15.00 12.87 16.68
N GLY A 84 -15.58 12.54 15.53
CA GLY A 84 -15.70 11.17 15.04
C GLY A 84 -14.35 10.51 14.83
N THR A 85 -13.40 11.23 14.22
CA THR A 85 -12.01 10.77 14.06
C THR A 85 -11.34 10.58 15.41
N GLN A 86 -11.37 11.60 16.28
CA GLN A 86 -10.75 11.57 17.60
C GLN A 86 -11.25 10.41 18.49
N LYS A 87 -12.54 10.08 18.42
CA LYS A 87 -13.11 8.94 19.15
C LYS A 87 -12.48 7.61 18.77
N LYS A 88 -12.01 7.45 17.54
CA LYS A 88 -11.44 6.20 17.02
C LYS A 88 -9.92 6.11 17.11
N LEU A 89 -9.21 7.23 17.23
CA LEU A 89 -7.75 7.20 17.39
C LEU A 89 -7.32 6.62 18.75
N SER A 90 -6.11 6.09 18.84
CA SER A 90 -5.46 5.82 20.13
C SER A 90 -4.74 7.08 20.63
N SER A 91 -4.29 7.11 21.89
CA SER A 91 -3.46 8.21 22.40
C SER A 91 -2.04 8.26 21.80
N LYS A 92 -1.66 7.25 21.00
CA LYS A 92 -0.36 7.15 20.34
C LYS A 92 -0.42 7.49 18.85
N THR A 93 -1.62 7.65 18.29
CA THR A 93 -1.85 7.84 16.86
C THR A 93 -2.06 9.32 16.54
N LEU A 94 -1.35 9.79 15.53
CA LEU A 94 -1.53 11.10 14.92
C LEU A 94 -1.83 10.89 13.43
N VAL A 95 -2.99 11.36 12.99
CA VAL A 95 -3.34 11.43 11.56
C VAL A 95 -2.88 12.78 11.04
N VAL A 96 -2.21 12.83 9.90
CA VAL A 96 -1.79 14.07 9.25
C VAL A 96 -2.36 14.07 7.83
N ASP A 97 -3.31 14.97 7.60
CA ASP A 97 -4.03 15.11 6.34
C ASP A 97 -3.51 16.35 5.59
N TYR A 98 -3.06 16.12 4.35
CA TYR A 98 -2.48 17.14 3.50
C TYR A 98 -3.45 17.53 2.39
N PHE A 99 -3.51 18.81 2.08
CA PHE A 99 -4.24 19.31 0.92
C PHE A 99 -3.41 20.38 0.21
N LEU A 100 -3.09 20.16 -1.06
CA LEU A 100 -2.37 21.13 -1.89
C LEU A 100 -3.34 21.92 -2.76
N ASN A 101 -3.26 23.24 -2.68
CA ASN A 101 -4.05 24.10 -3.57
C ASN A 101 -3.31 25.39 -3.93
N GLN A 102 -3.16 25.67 -5.23
CA GLN A 102 -2.62 26.93 -5.76
C GLN A 102 -1.29 27.39 -5.13
N GLY A 103 -0.37 26.47 -4.86
CA GLY A 103 0.94 26.80 -4.25
C GLY A 103 0.88 26.98 -2.73
N GLU A 104 -0.16 26.46 -2.09
CA GLU A 104 -0.34 26.46 -0.64
C GLU A 104 -0.54 25.02 -0.16
N LEU A 105 0.11 24.67 0.95
CA LEU A 105 -0.03 23.39 1.63
C LEU A 105 -0.86 23.59 2.89
N PHE A 106 -2.00 22.93 2.96
CA PHE A 106 -2.84 22.87 4.16
C PHE A 106 -2.54 21.56 4.88
N ILE A 107 -2.32 21.63 6.19
CA ILE A 107 -2.02 20.47 7.02
C ILE A 107 -3.01 20.41 8.18
N LEU A 108 -3.75 19.31 8.27
CA LEU A 108 -4.64 19.00 9.38
C LEU A 108 -4.07 17.80 10.15
N ALA A 109 -3.49 18.05 11.32
CA ALA A 109 -2.99 17.00 12.20
C ALA A 109 -4.01 16.71 13.32
N ILE A 110 -4.51 15.48 13.40
CA ILE A 110 -5.56 15.05 14.35
C ILE A 110 -4.99 13.98 15.27
N GLY A 111 -4.94 14.28 16.57
CA GLY A 111 -4.66 13.30 17.62
C GLY A 111 -5.89 13.09 18.52
N LYS A 112 -5.84 12.11 19.43
CA LYS A 112 -6.98 11.71 20.29
C LYS A 112 -7.76 12.86 20.94
N HIS A 113 -7.05 13.87 21.43
CA HIS A 113 -7.61 14.97 22.22
C HIS A 113 -7.17 16.36 21.73
N TYR A 114 -6.56 16.42 20.55
CA TYR A 114 -6.09 17.68 19.97
C TYR A 114 -6.18 17.64 18.44
N ALA A 115 -6.21 18.83 17.85
CA ALA A 115 -6.05 19.00 16.42
C ALA A 115 -5.20 20.24 16.17
N HIS A 116 -4.38 20.18 15.12
CA HIS A 116 -3.62 21.30 14.60
C HIS A 116 -4.05 21.51 13.15
N PHE A 117 -4.32 22.75 12.77
CA PHE A 117 -4.60 23.10 11.38
C PHE A 117 -3.77 24.32 11.02
N GLU A 118 -2.96 24.19 9.99
CA GLU A 118 -2.12 25.29 9.55
C GLU A 118 -1.91 25.25 8.04
N LYS A 119 -1.60 26.43 7.51
CA LYS A 119 -1.39 26.68 6.10
C LYS A 119 0.03 27.18 5.91
N TYR A 120 0.74 26.58 4.97
CA TYR A 120 2.12 26.90 4.63
C TYR A 120 2.25 27.30 3.16
N PRO A 121 3.13 28.27 2.83
CA PRO A 121 3.54 28.48 1.46
C PRO A 121 4.15 27.20 0.90
N PHE A 122 3.74 26.80 -0.29
CA PHE A 122 4.23 25.62 -0.99
C PHE A 122 4.53 25.98 -2.45
N ASP A 123 5.52 26.85 -2.57
CA ASP A 123 5.95 27.44 -3.82
C ASP A 123 6.77 26.46 -4.68
N SER A 124 7.25 26.96 -5.83
CA SER A 124 8.07 26.17 -6.76
C SER A 124 9.38 25.69 -6.13
N LEU A 125 9.93 26.40 -5.13
CA LEU A 125 11.16 25.97 -4.45
C LEU A 125 10.89 24.78 -3.53
N SER A 126 9.77 24.81 -2.82
CA SER A 126 9.31 23.69 -1.98
C SER A 126 9.03 22.44 -2.82
N GLN A 127 8.37 22.63 -3.98
CA GLN A 127 8.13 21.56 -4.96
C GLN A 127 9.44 20.99 -5.52
N GLN A 128 10.39 21.86 -5.87
CA GLN A 128 11.70 21.44 -6.36
C GLN A 128 12.48 20.67 -5.28
N SER A 129 12.44 21.13 -4.02
CA SER A 129 13.09 20.45 -2.90
C SER A 129 12.56 19.03 -2.71
N LEU A 130 11.24 18.81 -2.79
CA LEU A 130 10.67 17.46 -2.76
C LEU A 130 11.08 16.62 -3.97
N SER A 131 11.05 17.20 -5.17
CA SER A 131 11.45 16.51 -6.40
C SER A 131 12.91 16.05 -6.35
N ASP A 132 13.81 16.92 -5.86
CA ASP A 132 15.23 16.62 -5.71
C ASP A 132 15.46 15.55 -4.63
N PHE A 133 14.73 15.63 -3.51
CA PHE A 133 14.74 14.62 -2.46
C PHE A 133 14.35 13.24 -3.01
N VAL A 134 13.23 13.14 -3.73
CA VAL A 134 12.78 11.89 -4.36
C VAL A 134 13.81 11.39 -5.39
N THR A 135 14.39 12.29 -6.17
CA THR A 135 15.39 11.92 -7.17
C THR A 135 16.63 11.30 -6.53
N LEU A 136 17.11 11.85 -5.40
CA LEU A 136 18.23 11.29 -4.64
C LEU A 136 17.90 9.96 -3.96
N LEU A 137 16.64 9.71 -3.62
CA LEU A 137 16.20 8.41 -3.13
C LEU A 137 16.21 7.33 -4.21
N GLN A 138 15.95 7.71 -5.47
CA GLN A 138 15.91 6.77 -6.59
C GLN A 138 17.29 6.53 -7.22
N LYS A 139 18.17 7.53 -7.19
CA LYS A 139 19.53 7.45 -7.76
C LYS A 139 20.52 7.38 -6.61
N LEU A 140 21.20 6.24 -6.45
CA LEU A 140 22.26 6.08 -5.45
C LEU A 140 23.23 7.27 -5.50
N PRO A 141 23.34 8.07 -4.43
CA PRO A 141 24.21 9.22 -4.46
C PRO A 141 25.68 8.79 -4.39
N GLY A 142 26.55 9.47 -5.16
CA GLY A 142 27.97 9.58 -4.82
C GLY A 142 28.19 10.42 -3.56
N GLU A 143 29.44 10.73 -3.19
CA GLU A 143 29.72 11.48 -1.95
C GLU A 143 28.99 12.85 -1.86
N ASP A 144 28.90 13.60 -2.97
CA ASP A 144 28.23 14.90 -3.00
C ASP A 144 26.71 14.77 -2.73
N GLY A 145 26.06 13.75 -3.29
CA GLY A 145 24.62 13.52 -3.10
C GLY A 145 24.26 13.11 -1.67
N ALA A 146 25.23 12.71 -0.85
CA ALA A 146 25.01 12.43 0.57
C ALA A 146 24.69 13.69 1.37
N SER A 147 25.40 14.77 1.09
CA SER A 147 25.22 16.06 1.77
C SER A 147 23.89 16.68 1.38
N ASP A 148 23.58 16.67 0.08
CA ASP A 148 22.33 17.16 -0.46
C ASP A 148 21.14 16.37 0.11
N PHE A 149 21.26 15.04 0.19
CA PHE A 149 20.23 14.20 0.81
C PHE A 149 19.92 14.62 2.25
N ARG A 150 20.96 14.80 3.09
CA ARG A 150 20.79 15.20 4.50
C ARG A 150 20.03 16.51 4.62
N GLN A 151 20.44 17.52 3.85
CA GLN A 151 19.82 18.83 3.88
C GLN A 151 18.36 18.77 3.42
N LEU A 152 18.10 18.14 2.27
CA LEU A 152 16.74 18.00 1.73
C LEU A 152 15.83 17.17 2.64
N ALA A 153 16.33 16.12 3.29
CA ALA A 153 15.54 15.33 4.24
C ALA A 153 15.05 16.17 5.43
N PHE A 154 15.88 17.08 5.95
CA PHE A 154 15.53 17.96 7.06
C PHE A 154 14.64 19.13 6.63
N GLU A 155 14.92 19.73 5.47
CA GLU A 155 14.09 20.80 4.90
C GLU A 155 12.67 20.31 4.63
N ASN A 156 12.53 19.15 3.99
CA ASN A 156 11.22 18.57 3.71
C ASN A 156 10.51 18.10 4.99
N TYR A 157 11.23 17.60 6.01
CA TYR A 157 10.65 17.40 7.33
C TYR A 157 10.06 18.69 7.89
N SER A 158 10.83 19.78 7.85
CA SER A 158 10.42 21.08 8.40
C SER A 158 9.21 21.65 7.66
N THR A 159 9.08 21.40 6.36
CA THR A 159 7.94 21.83 5.54
C THR A 159 6.70 20.97 5.76
N LEU A 160 6.87 19.64 5.86
CA LEU A 160 5.75 18.69 5.90
C LEU A 160 5.25 18.40 7.33
N LEU A 161 6.11 18.53 8.35
CA LEU A 161 5.76 18.37 9.77
C LEU A 161 6.21 19.59 10.62
N PRO A 162 5.78 20.82 10.27
CA PRO A 162 6.20 22.10 10.90
C PRO A 162 5.65 22.34 12.33
N PHE A 163 5.05 21.34 12.96
CA PHE A 163 4.36 21.46 14.26
C PHE A 163 4.92 20.47 15.29
N GLU A 164 4.71 20.76 16.56
CA GLU A 164 5.18 19.88 17.64
C GLU A 164 4.33 18.60 17.72
N ILE A 165 4.96 17.45 17.47
CA ILE A 165 4.35 16.14 17.65
C ILE A 165 4.44 15.75 19.13
N GLN A 166 3.32 15.36 19.74
CA GLN A 166 3.29 14.95 21.15
C GLN A 166 4.22 13.76 21.42
N LYS A 167 4.93 13.78 22.56
CA LYS A 167 5.87 12.70 22.95
C LYS A 167 5.22 11.31 23.07
N SER A 168 3.92 11.27 23.33
CA SER A 168 3.13 10.03 23.38
C SER A 168 2.89 9.41 22.00
N THR A 169 3.01 10.19 20.93
CA THR A 169 2.84 9.72 19.56
C THR A 169 3.89 8.68 19.22
N LYS A 170 3.43 7.57 18.66
CA LYS A 170 4.24 6.45 18.16
C LYS A 170 3.81 6.03 16.75
N GLU A 171 2.63 6.43 16.31
CA GLU A 171 2.06 6.09 15.01
C GLU A 171 1.71 7.39 14.27
N LEU A 172 2.21 7.52 13.04
CA LEU A 172 1.83 8.58 12.10
C LEU A 172 1.04 7.94 10.97
N VAL A 173 -0.19 8.39 10.78
CA VAL A 173 -1.01 8.01 9.63
C VAL A 173 -1.06 9.19 8.67
N ILE A 174 -0.44 9.03 7.51
CA ILE A 174 -0.28 10.08 6.52
C ILE A 174 -1.39 9.96 5.47
N ILE A 175 -2.10 11.05 5.22
CA ILE A 175 -3.05 11.18 4.09
C ILE A 175 -2.42 12.17 3.13
N PRO A 176 -1.63 11.70 2.14
CA PRO A 176 -0.95 12.57 1.21
C PRO A 176 -1.91 13.12 0.15
N ASP A 177 -1.51 14.23 -0.45
CA ASP A 177 -2.15 14.79 -1.64
C ASP A 177 -1.11 15.06 -2.72
N ASN A 178 -1.52 14.94 -3.98
CA ASN A 178 -0.70 15.24 -5.15
C ASN A 178 0.71 14.58 -5.11
N ASP A 179 1.79 15.34 -5.28
CA ASP A 179 3.17 14.85 -5.29
C ASP A 179 3.61 14.24 -3.94
N LEU A 180 2.84 14.38 -2.87
CA LEU A 180 3.16 13.80 -1.57
C LEU A 180 2.97 12.27 -1.53
N TYR A 181 2.24 11.69 -2.48
CA TYR A 181 2.01 10.24 -2.55
C TYR A 181 3.30 9.43 -2.76
N ILE A 182 4.33 10.05 -3.34
CA ILE A 182 5.62 9.40 -3.60
C ILE A 182 6.67 9.69 -2.52
N ILE A 183 6.29 10.34 -1.43
CA ILE A 183 7.21 10.74 -0.36
C ILE A 183 7.25 9.67 0.74
N PRO A 184 8.42 9.05 0.97
CA PRO A 184 8.62 8.14 2.09
C PRO A 184 8.91 8.96 3.36
N PHE A 185 7.88 9.24 4.15
CA PHE A 185 8.01 10.01 5.39
C PHE A 185 9.01 9.36 6.37
N ASP A 186 9.16 8.04 6.30
CA ASP A 186 10.15 7.27 7.07
C ASP A 186 11.61 7.74 6.86
N ALA A 187 11.92 8.29 5.68
CA ALA A 187 13.26 8.73 5.29
C ALA A 187 13.55 10.21 5.63
N LEU A 188 12.53 10.95 6.08
CA LEU A 188 12.73 12.31 6.60
C LEU A 188 13.50 12.28 7.92
N ILE A 189 14.17 13.38 8.26
CA ILE A 189 14.93 13.51 9.50
C ILE A 189 14.46 14.73 10.30
N ASP A 190 14.26 14.56 11.60
CA ASP A 190 13.71 15.61 12.47
C ASP A 190 14.76 16.43 13.23
N GLU A 191 16.04 16.17 12.96
CA GLU A 191 17.17 16.87 13.57
C GLU A 191 18.07 17.45 12.48
N LYS A 192 18.47 18.71 12.65
CA LYS A 192 19.32 19.39 11.67
C LYS A 192 20.67 18.66 11.56
N PRO A 193 21.02 18.11 10.38
CA PRO A 193 22.22 17.31 10.22
C PRO A 193 23.47 18.20 10.18
N SER A 194 24.62 17.64 10.58
CA SER A 194 25.92 18.22 10.24
C SER A 194 26.39 17.69 8.88
N ALA A 195 27.22 18.47 8.18
CA ALA A 195 27.70 18.08 6.85
C ALA A 195 28.50 16.76 6.85
N SER A 196 29.14 16.40 7.98
CA SER A 196 29.93 15.18 8.14
C SER A 196 29.21 14.04 8.87
N MET A 197 27.92 14.20 9.20
CA MET A 197 27.15 13.18 9.91
C MET A 197 27.01 11.92 9.04
N ALA A 198 27.34 10.77 9.61
CA ALA A 198 27.16 9.49 8.92
C ALA A 198 25.66 9.19 8.75
N ILE A 199 25.30 8.52 7.65
CA ILE A 199 23.91 8.13 7.38
C ILE A 199 23.32 7.27 8.51
N ALA A 200 24.14 6.41 9.14
CA ALA A 200 23.73 5.56 10.26
C ALA A 200 23.18 6.36 11.45
N ASP A 201 23.73 7.55 11.69
CA ASP A 201 23.46 8.39 12.86
C ASP A 201 22.29 9.35 12.64
N LEU A 202 21.76 9.44 11.41
CA LEU A 202 20.64 10.32 11.10
C LEU A 202 19.38 9.94 11.88
N ALA A 203 18.68 10.97 12.35
CA ALA A 203 17.43 10.85 13.11
C ALA A 203 16.22 10.58 12.19
N PHE A 204 16.26 9.48 11.44
CA PHE A 204 15.16 9.08 10.55
C PHE A 204 13.85 8.90 11.31
N LEU A 205 12.73 9.33 10.72
CA LEU A 205 11.41 9.20 11.34
C LEU A 205 11.03 7.74 11.63
N VAL A 206 11.46 6.78 10.81
CA VAL A 206 11.22 5.34 11.05
C VAL A 206 11.74 4.86 12.42
N LYS A 207 12.81 5.50 12.94
CA LYS A 207 13.36 5.20 14.27
C LYS A 207 12.41 5.66 15.37
N LYS A 208 11.59 6.69 15.14
CA LYS A 208 10.70 7.31 16.13
C LYS A 208 9.25 6.85 16.00
N TYR A 209 8.76 6.62 14.79
CA TYR A 209 7.35 6.38 14.48
C TYR A 209 7.12 5.13 13.61
N GLN A 210 5.97 4.50 13.78
CA GLN A 210 5.32 3.63 12.81
C GLN A 210 4.55 4.51 11.83
N ILE A 211 4.85 4.41 10.54
CA ILE A 211 4.24 5.24 9.52
C ILE A 211 3.39 4.37 8.59
N SER A 212 2.14 4.76 8.39
CA SER A 212 1.19 4.16 7.45
C SER A 212 0.50 5.23 6.64
N TYR A 213 -0.05 4.85 5.48
CA TYR A 213 -0.64 5.78 4.52
C TYR A 213 -2.12 5.48 4.31
N LEU A 214 -2.92 6.48 3.96
CA LEU A 214 -4.32 6.34 3.55
C LEU A 214 -4.56 7.14 2.27
N ALA A 215 -5.47 6.67 1.42
CA ALA A 215 -5.88 7.40 0.22
C ALA A 215 -6.80 8.60 0.51
N GLY A 216 -7.34 8.67 1.72
CA GLY A 216 -8.30 9.66 2.16
C GLY A 216 -8.76 9.33 3.57
N LEU A 217 -9.38 10.30 4.24
CA LEU A 217 -9.94 10.06 5.56
C LEU A 217 -11.21 9.22 5.40
N ASN A 218 -11.07 7.91 5.50
CA ASN A 218 -12.17 6.94 5.58
C ASN A 218 -12.01 6.17 6.89
N ILE A 219 -13.09 5.99 7.64
CA ILE A 219 -12.99 5.33 8.95
C ILE A 219 -13.95 4.16 9.08
N SER A 220 -13.38 2.97 9.16
CA SER A 220 -14.16 1.74 9.35
C SER A 220 -14.74 1.61 10.74
N ARG A 221 -15.77 0.77 10.87
CA ARG A 221 -16.22 0.22 12.16
C ARG A 221 -15.65 -1.17 12.44
N SER A 222 -15.00 -1.82 11.47
CA SER A 222 -14.42 -3.14 11.70
C SER A 222 -12.98 -3.01 12.16
N THR A 223 -12.69 -3.53 13.35
CA THR A 223 -11.35 -3.98 13.71
C THR A 223 -10.99 -5.11 12.76
N VAL A 224 -9.82 -5.07 12.11
CA VAL A 224 -9.33 -6.20 11.33
C VAL A 224 -9.09 -7.36 12.29
N SER A 225 -10.05 -8.29 12.38
CA SER A 225 -9.85 -9.52 13.11
C SER A 225 -8.92 -10.42 12.28
N GLY A 226 -7.68 -10.57 12.77
CA GLY A 226 -6.73 -11.65 12.49
C GLY A 226 -6.39 -11.90 11.02
N LEU A 227 -5.16 -11.58 10.62
CA LEU A 227 -4.53 -12.23 9.47
C LEU A 227 -4.56 -13.75 9.69
N ASP A 228 -5.18 -14.50 8.77
CA ASP A 228 -5.08 -15.97 8.76
C ASP A 228 -3.64 -16.36 8.43
N THR A 229 -3.24 -17.55 8.88
CA THR A 229 -1.94 -18.13 8.57
C THR A 229 -1.84 -18.60 7.13
N LYS A 230 -2.94 -18.61 6.37
CA LYS A 230 -2.98 -19.03 4.97
C LYS A 230 -2.62 -17.89 4.02
N ALA A 231 -1.60 -18.14 3.21
CA ALA A 231 -1.12 -17.21 2.20
C ALA A 231 -1.27 -17.83 0.80
N VAL A 232 -1.52 -16.97 -0.19
CA VAL A 232 -1.38 -17.34 -1.60
C VAL A 232 -0.36 -16.44 -2.26
N ALA A 233 0.53 -17.01 -3.06
CA ALA A 233 1.55 -16.26 -3.79
C ALA A 233 1.57 -16.52 -5.30
N PHE A 234 1.84 -15.48 -6.07
CA PHE A 234 1.98 -15.52 -7.51
C PHE A 234 3.34 -15.00 -7.93
N ALA A 235 4.10 -15.83 -8.65
CA ALA A 235 5.46 -15.56 -9.10
C ALA A 235 5.64 -15.97 -10.59
N PRO A 236 5.12 -15.17 -11.55
CA PRO A 236 5.12 -15.52 -12.97
C PRO A 236 6.49 -15.50 -13.64
N PHE A 237 7.46 -14.73 -13.14
CA PHE A 237 8.74 -14.47 -13.82
C PHE A 237 9.96 -14.92 -13.01
N VAL A 238 9.99 -16.20 -12.65
CA VAL A 238 11.08 -16.84 -11.89
C VAL A 238 12.16 -17.46 -12.79
N PRO A 239 13.40 -17.67 -12.28
CA PRO A 239 14.43 -18.45 -12.97
C PRO A 239 13.92 -19.79 -13.52
N GLY A 240 14.31 -20.13 -14.75
CA GLY A 240 13.93 -21.41 -15.40
C GLY A 240 12.67 -21.35 -16.28
N VAL A 241 12.05 -20.18 -16.41
CA VAL A 241 10.98 -19.89 -17.37
C VAL A 241 11.58 -19.42 -18.71
N ASP A 242 10.89 -19.66 -19.83
CA ASP A 242 11.36 -19.23 -21.17
C ASP A 242 11.36 -17.69 -21.30
N GLU A 243 12.54 -17.10 -21.17
CA GLU A 243 12.78 -15.64 -21.25
C GLU A 243 12.33 -15.04 -22.59
N ASN A 244 12.33 -15.82 -23.67
CA ASN A 244 11.97 -15.33 -25.01
C ASN A 244 10.46 -15.06 -25.15
N LEU A 245 9.63 -15.73 -24.35
CA LEU A 245 8.18 -15.57 -24.41
C LEU A 245 7.70 -14.31 -23.70
N VAL A 246 8.44 -13.84 -22.69
CA VAL A 246 7.94 -12.82 -21.76
C VAL A 246 8.57 -11.44 -21.99
N GLN A 247 9.78 -11.36 -22.57
CA GLN A 247 10.47 -10.08 -22.83
C GLN A 247 10.61 -9.16 -21.60
N VAL A 248 10.62 -9.73 -20.40
CA VAL A 248 10.86 -9.01 -19.13
C VAL A 248 11.98 -9.71 -18.34
N PRO A 249 12.75 -8.97 -17.51
CA PRO A 249 13.80 -9.58 -16.70
C PRO A 249 13.24 -10.60 -15.70
N LEU A 250 13.99 -11.67 -15.43
CA LEU A 250 13.61 -12.63 -14.38
C LEU A 250 13.89 -12.06 -12.97
N LEU A 251 12.97 -12.32 -12.04
CA LEU A 251 13.05 -11.91 -10.64
C LEU A 251 13.81 -12.98 -9.84
N ARG A 252 15.14 -12.83 -9.77
CA ARG A 252 16.06 -13.88 -9.29
C ARG A 252 15.94 -14.22 -7.81
N TYR A 253 15.35 -13.35 -7.01
CA TYR A 253 15.21 -13.51 -5.56
C TYR A 253 13.82 -13.95 -5.11
N THR A 254 12.88 -14.13 -6.06
CA THR A 254 11.50 -14.51 -5.75
C THR A 254 11.41 -15.87 -5.08
N ASP A 255 12.25 -16.86 -5.43
CA ASP A 255 12.22 -18.15 -4.74
C ASP A 255 12.62 -18.03 -3.26
N SER A 256 13.60 -17.19 -2.94
CA SER A 256 13.97 -16.89 -1.55
C SER A 256 12.83 -16.19 -0.80
N GLU A 257 12.14 -15.26 -1.46
CA GLU A 257 10.97 -14.57 -0.91
C GLU A 257 9.82 -15.54 -0.62
N LEU A 258 9.49 -16.41 -1.57
CA LEU A 258 8.48 -17.45 -1.39
C LEU A 258 8.85 -18.45 -0.29
N GLN A 259 10.12 -18.84 -0.18
CA GLN A 259 10.57 -19.73 0.89
C GLN A 259 10.36 -19.09 2.27
N VAL A 260 10.67 -17.79 2.42
CA VAL A 260 10.44 -17.10 3.69
C VAL A 260 8.95 -17.03 4.02
N ILE A 261 8.08 -16.87 3.03
CA ILE A 261 6.63 -16.92 3.25
C ILE A 261 6.22 -18.32 3.72
N ASP A 262 6.68 -19.39 3.06
CA ASP A 262 6.36 -20.79 3.42
C ASP A 262 6.85 -21.17 4.83
N ASP A 263 8.02 -20.66 5.24
CA ASP A 263 8.54 -20.87 6.60
C ASP A 263 7.65 -20.19 7.66
N ASN A 264 6.92 -19.13 7.27
CA ASN A 264 6.15 -18.30 8.18
C ASN A 264 4.62 -18.51 8.08
N PHE A 265 4.10 -18.96 6.95
CA PHE A 265 2.66 -19.04 6.64
C PHE A 265 2.38 -20.32 5.84
N GLU A 266 1.16 -20.85 5.94
CA GLU A 266 0.69 -21.96 5.09
C GLU A 266 0.53 -21.43 3.66
N LEU A 267 1.52 -21.69 2.80
CA LEU A 267 1.61 -21.05 1.49
C LEU A 267 1.10 -21.94 0.35
N GLU A 268 0.13 -21.43 -0.40
CA GLU A 268 -0.18 -21.90 -1.76
C GLU A 268 0.53 -21.01 -2.79
N ALA A 269 1.61 -21.51 -3.41
CA ALA A 269 2.42 -20.75 -4.36
C ALA A 269 2.25 -21.21 -5.81
N PHE A 270 1.98 -20.27 -6.71
CA PHE A 270 1.96 -20.47 -8.15
C PHE A 270 3.18 -19.82 -8.80
N ARG A 271 3.89 -20.56 -9.64
CA ARG A 271 5.15 -20.13 -10.27
C ARG A 271 5.09 -20.27 -11.79
N GLY A 272 5.78 -19.39 -12.52
CA GLY A 272 5.90 -19.46 -13.97
C GLY A 272 4.53 -19.59 -14.64
N LYS A 273 4.38 -20.58 -15.51
CA LYS A 273 3.15 -20.88 -16.25
C LYS A 273 1.90 -21.16 -15.40
N ASP A 274 2.06 -21.44 -14.11
CA ASP A 274 0.94 -21.63 -13.19
C ASP A 274 0.45 -20.31 -12.57
N ALA A 275 1.26 -19.25 -12.60
CA ALA A 275 0.91 -17.93 -12.09
C ALA A 275 0.23 -17.07 -13.17
N THR A 276 -0.95 -17.52 -13.62
CA THR A 276 -1.76 -16.80 -14.63
C THR A 276 -2.71 -15.82 -13.98
N GLU A 277 -3.18 -14.84 -14.75
CA GLU A 277 -4.16 -13.86 -14.29
C GLU A 277 -5.52 -14.51 -13.99
N GLU A 278 -5.93 -15.47 -14.82
CA GLU A 278 -7.14 -16.27 -14.57
C GLU A 278 -7.09 -16.96 -13.21
N ARG A 279 -5.95 -17.59 -12.88
CA ARG A 279 -5.78 -18.27 -11.60
C ARG A 279 -5.79 -17.27 -10.45
N PHE A 280 -5.13 -16.12 -10.61
CA PHE A 280 -5.19 -15.04 -9.64
C PHE A 280 -6.64 -14.65 -9.32
N LYS A 281 -7.44 -14.35 -10.35
CA LYS A 281 -8.85 -13.96 -10.20
C LYS A 281 -9.70 -15.02 -9.49
N HIS A 282 -9.34 -16.30 -9.59
CA HIS A 282 -10.01 -17.40 -8.88
C HIS A 282 -9.64 -17.49 -7.38
N MET A 283 -8.40 -17.12 -7.02
CA MET A 283 -7.84 -17.35 -5.68
C MET A 283 -7.99 -16.16 -4.72
N VAL A 284 -8.11 -14.94 -5.24
CA VAL A 284 -8.15 -13.69 -4.44
C VAL A 284 -9.30 -13.59 -3.43
N GLY A 285 -10.37 -14.37 -3.60
CA GLY A 285 -11.50 -14.43 -2.66
C GLY A 285 -11.33 -15.45 -1.52
N GLN A 286 -10.24 -16.22 -1.51
CA GLN A 286 -10.09 -17.40 -0.64
C GLN A 286 -9.00 -17.26 0.43
N HIS A 287 -8.21 -16.17 0.38
CA HIS A 287 -7.03 -15.98 1.22
C HIS A 287 -7.01 -14.58 1.84
N SER A 288 -6.61 -14.48 3.10
CA SER A 288 -6.42 -13.17 3.76
C SER A 288 -5.07 -12.54 3.49
N LEU A 289 -4.05 -13.34 3.15
CA LEU A 289 -2.70 -12.89 2.82
C LEU A 289 -2.40 -13.22 1.36
N LEU A 290 -2.22 -12.18 0.56
CA LEU A 290 -1.89 -12.27 -0.86
C LEU A 290 -0.48 -11.73 -1.09
N HIS A 291 0.33 -12.47 -1.83
CA HIS A 291 1.65 -12.05 -2.25
C HIS A 291 1.78 -12.09 -3.77
N ILE A 292 2.27 -11.01 -4.38
CA ILE A 292 2.47 -10.93 -5.83
C ILE A 292 3.90 -10.47 -6.07
N ALA A 293 4.74 -11.39 -6.54
CA ALA A 293 6.13 -11.14 -6.92
C ALA A 293 6.23 -11.09 -8.45
N SER A 294 6.08 -9.88 -9.01
CA SER A 294 5.96 -9.69 -10.45
C SER A 294 6.47 -8.33 -10.91
N HIS A 295 6.30 -8.02 -12.19
CA HIS A 295 6.51 -6.69 -12.75
C HIS A 295 5.20 -5.91 -12.77
N ALA A 296 5.31 -4.60 -12.60
CA ALA A 296 4.22 -3.67 -12.85
C ALA A 296 4.63 -2.63 -13.89
N ILE A 297 3.70 -2.31 -14.78
CA ILE A 297 3.85 -1.26 -15.80
C ILE A 297 2.90 -0.13 -15.41
N ILE A 298 3.47 1.05 -15.16
CA ILE A 298 2.72 2.26 -14.84
C ILE A 298 2.60 3.12 -16.10
N ASP A 299 1.37 3.46 -16.48
CA ASP A 299 1.06 4.35 -17.60
C ASP A 299 0.49 5.66 -17.06
N ASN A 300 1.29 6.73 -17.08
CA ASN A 300 0.86 8.02 -16.55
C ASN A 300 -0.06 8.80 -17.49
N GLU A 301 -0.10 8.46 -18.79
CA GLU A 301 -1.01 9.06 -19.76
C GLU A 301 -2.39 8.40 -19.67
N TYR A 302 -2.41 7.07 -19.52
CA TYR A 302 -3.61 6.25 -19.36
C TYR A 302 -3.55 5.41 -18.07
N PRO A 303 -3.76 6.00 -16.88
CA PRO A 303 -3.53 5.33 -15.58
C PRO A 303 -4.27 4.02 -15.38
N LEU A 304 -5.49 3.92 -15.92
CA LEU A 304 -6.31 2.72 -15.88
C LEU A 304 -5.72 1.54 -16.66
N GLN A 305 -4.79 1.77 -17.59
CA GLN A 305 -4.09 0.74 -18.36
C GLN A 305 -2.83 0.23 -17.63
N SER A 306 -2.41 0.89 -16.55
CA SER A 306 -1.36 0.38 -15.66
C SER A 306 -1.71 -1.03 -15.22
N ASN A 307 -0.74 -1.93 -15.17
CA ASN A 307 -1.00 -3.36 -14.98
C ASN A 307 0.08 -4.07 -14.17
N ILE A 308 -0.33 -5.16 -13.51
CA ILE A 308 0.57 -6.19 -13.01
C ILE A 308 0.66 -7.29 -14.07
N LEU A 309 1.87 -7.68 -14.42
CA LEU A 309 2.10 -8.76 -15.36
C LEU A 309 1.91 -10.13 -14.67
N PHE A 310 1.23 -11.04 -15.34
CA PHE A 310 1.08 -12.45 -15.00
C PHE A 310 1.59 -13.30 -16.18
N TYR A 311 1.72 -14.61 -15.96
CA TYR A 311 2.12 -15.47 -17.06
C TYR A 311 0.98 -15.57 -18.10
N PRO A 312 1.24 -15.26 -19.38
CA PRO A 312 0.20 -15.23 -20.40
C PRO A 312 -0.40 -16.63 -20.61
N SER A 313 -1.73 -16.73 -20.68
CA SER A 313 -2.44 -18.02 -20.75
C SER A 313 -3.44 -18.07 -21.91
N GLY A 314 -2.90 -18.17 -23.14
CA GLY A 314 -3.67 -18.32 -24.37
C GLY A 314 -4.39 -17.05 -24.82
N ASP A 315 -5.29 -17.17 -25.82
CA ASP A 315 -5.87 -16.02 -26.53
C ASP A 315 -6.87 -15.16 -25.71
N LYS A 316 -7.20 -15.54 -24.48
CA LYS A 316 -8.24 -14.90 -23.66
C LYS A 316 -7.75 -14.23 -22.38
N ASP A 317 -6.49 -14.47 -22.02
CA ASP A 317 -5.82 -13.93 -20.85
C ASP A 317 -4.45 -13.45 -21.34
N ASP A 318 -4.34 -12.13 -21.53
CA ASP A 318 -3.15 -11.47 -22.04
C ASP A 318 -2.04 -11.35 -20.98
N GLY A 319 -2.27 -11.88 -19.77
CA GLY A 319 -1.35 -11.85 -18.65
C GLY A 319 -1.15 -10.44 -18.11
N LYS A 320 -2.12 -9.54 -18.27
CA LYS A 320 -2.03 -8.14 -17.83
C LYS A 320 -3.22 -7.80 -16.96
N LEU A 321 -3.06 -7.95 -15.66
CA LEU A 321 -4.07 -7.49 -14.71
C LEU A 321 -4.06 -5.96 -14.67
N GLN A 322 -4.95 -5.33 -15.43
CA GLN A 322 -5.01 -3.88 -15.56
C GLN A 322 -5.77 -3.23 -14.38
N LEU A 323 -5.46 -1.96 -14.09
CA LEU A 323 -6.02 -1.23 -12.96
C LEU A 323 -7.55 -1.10 -13.03
N TRP A 324 -8.12 -0.94 -14.23
CA TRP A 324 -9.57 -0.94 -14.39
C TRP A 324 -10.23 -2.28 -14.02
N GLU A 325 -9.52 -3.42 -14.18
CA GLU A 325 -10.01 -4.74 -13.78
C GLU A 325 -10.03 -4.89 -12.28
N LEU A 326 -8.98 -4.40 -11.61
CA LEU A 326 -8.89 -4.37 -10.15
C LEU A 326 -10.12 -3.67 -9.55
N TYR A 327 -10.53 -2.50 -10.07
CA TYR A 327 -11.73 -1.81 -9.58
C TYR A 327 -13.03 -2.61 -9.74
N GLY A 328 -13.03 -3.58 -10.66
CA GLY A 328 -14.12 -4.53 -10.88
C GLY A 328 -14.08 -5.80 -10.02
N LEU A 329 -12.97 -6.05 -9.33
CA LEU A 329 -12.77 -7.27 -8.54
C LEU A 329 -13.21 -7.09 -7.08
N GLU A 330 -13.49 -8.21 -6.44
CA GLU A 330 -13.65 -8.33 -4.99
C GLU A 330 -12.46 -9.12 -4.45
N ILE A 331 -11.56 -8.42 -3.75
CA ILE A 331 -10.35 -8.97 -3.15
C ILE A 331 -10.44 -8.70 -1.65
N PRO A 332 -11.21 -9.48 -0.87
CA PRO A 332 -11.40 -9.27 0.56
C PRO A 332 -10.20 -9.74 1.40
N ALA A 333 -8.98 -9.48 0.91
CA ALA A 333 -7.75 -9.83 1.58
C ALA A 333 -7.48 -8.85 2.74
N LYS A 334 -6.87 -9.34 3.81
CA LYS A 334 -6.39 -8.51 4.93
C LYS A 334 -5.10 -7.78 4.57
N LEU A 335 -4.21 -8.46 3.85
CA LEU A 335 -2.96 -7.89 3.37
C LEU A 335 -2.70 -8.37 1.94
N ALA A 336 -2.41 -7.42 1.04
CA ALA A 336 -1.76 -7.69 -0.23
C ALA A 336 -0.33 -7.14 -0.20
N VAL A 337 0.66 -7.99 -0.46
CA VAL A 337 2.07 -7.62 -0.62
C VAL A 337 2.40 -7.60 -2.10
N LEU A 338 2.61 -6.40 -2.63
CA LEU A 338 2.94 -6.15 -4.03
C LEU A 338 4.46 -6.01 -4.16
N SER A 339 5.13 -7.16 -4.31
CA SER A 339 6.56 -7.23 -4.64
C SER A 339 6.75 -7.01 -6.15
N ALA A 340 6.31 -5.83 -6.59
CA ALA A 340 6.44 -5.34 -7.94
C ALA A 340 6.84 -3.88 -7.93
N CYS A 341 7.72 -3.51 -8.87
CA CYS A 341 8.30 -2.17 -8.94
C CYS A 341 7.23 -1.10 -9.11
N LYS A 342 7.37 0.04 -8.41
CA LYS A 342 6.55 1.24 -8.61
C LYS A 342 5.03 1.03 -8.43
N THR A 343 4.61 0.03 -7.66
CA THR A 343 3.18 -0.25 -7.43
C THR A 343 2.46 0.83 -6.60
N ALA A 344 3.23 1.66 -5.88
CA ALA A 344 2.74 2.84 -5.20
C ALA A 344 2.86 4.13 -6.03
N ASP A 345 3.60 4.11 -7.15
CA ASP A 345 3.69 5.22 -8.11
C ASP A 345 2.46 5.23 -9.03
N GLY A 346 2.07 6.40 -9.53
CA GLY A 346 0.90 6.52 -10.41
C GLY A 346 0.52 7.96 -10.70
N ALA A 347 -0.35 8.15 -11.69
CA ALA A 347 -0.74 9.50 -12.10
C ALA A 347 -1.81 10.09 -11.17
N LEU A 348 -1.69 11.39 -10.93
CA LEU A 348 -2.75 12.15 -10.27
C LEU A 348 -3.92 12.37 -11.23
N MET A 349 -5.12 11.94 -10.82
CA MET A 349 -6.36 12.29 -11.50
C MET A 349 -7.13 13.35 -10.71
N LYS A 350 -7.39 14.50 -11.34
CA LYS A 350 -8.10 15.62 -10.73
C LYS A 350 -9.48 15.17 -10.21
N GLY A 351 -9.73 15.38 -8.92
CA GLY A 351 -10.98 14.99 -8.25
C GLY A 351 -11.08 13.51 -7.86
N ALA A 352 -10.20 12.64 -8.37
CA ALA A 352 -10.13 11.24 -7.98
C ALA A 352 -8.96 10.96 -7.03
N GLY A 353 -7.87 11.73 -7.05
CA GLY A 353 -6.62 11.43 -6.32
C GLY A 353 -5.65 10.59 -7.15
N ILE A 354 -4.62 9.99 -6.53
CA ILE A 354 -3.64 9.16 -7.25
C ILE A 354 -4.29 7.88 -7.77
N MET A 355 -3.95 7.49 -9.00
CA MET A 355 -4.37 6.24 -9.61
C MET A 355 -3.15 5.31 -9.70
N ASN A 356 -2.97 4.50 -8.67
CA ASN A 356 -1.91 3.49 -8.62
C ASN A 356 -2.50 2.10 -8.35
N ILE A 357 -1.68 1.09 -8.56
CA ILE A 357 -2.06 -0.32 -8.39
C ILE A 357 -2.44 -0.59 -6.93
N SER A 358 -1.69 -0.04 -5.97
CA SER A 358 -1.97 -0.18 -4.53
C SER A 358 -3.40 0.23 -4.16
N ARG A 359 -3.83 1.40 -4.63
CA ARG A 359 -5.21 1.88 -4.47
C ARG A 359 -6.21 1.00 -5.19
N GLY A 360 -5.86 0.44 -6.35
CA GLY A 360 -6.65 -0.57 -7.04
C GLY A 360 -7.08 -1.67 -6.07
N PHE A 361 -6.11 -2.30 -5.40
CA PHE A 361 -6.37 -3.34 -4.38
C PHE A 361 -7.20 -2.84 -3.20
N SER A 362 -6.89 -1.66 -2.64
CA SER A 362 -7.70 -1.10 -1.54
C SER A 362 -9.17 -0.92 -1.96
N VAL A 363 -9.43 -0.40 -3.16
CA VAL A 363 -10.80 -0.24 -3.69
C VAL A 363 -11.45 -1.59 -3.96
N SER A 364 -10.68 -2.62 -4.39
CA SER A 364 -11.15 -3.99 -4.56
C SER A 364 -11.55 -4.67 -3.25
N GLY A 365 -11.25 -4.07 -2.09
CA GLY A 365 -11.64 -4.57 -0.77
C GLY A 365 -10.49 -5.09 0.09
N THR A 366 -9.24 -4.87 -0.32
CA THR A 366 -8.08 -5.25 0.49
C THR A 366 -7.90 -4.25 1.64
N ASP A 367 -7.81 -4.74 2.88
CA ASP A 367 -7.70 -3.86 4.06
C ASP A 367 -6.38 -3.07 4.06
N GLN A 368 -5.26 -3.76 3.82
CA GLN A 368 -3.91 -3.20 3.84
C GLN A 368 -3.10 -3.66 2.62
N VAL A 369 -2.33 -2.75 2.02
CA VAL A 369 -1.51 -3.02 0.84
C VAL A 369 -0.09 -2.58 1.11
N LEU A 370 0.83 -3.54 1.15
CA LEU A 370 2.27 -3.27 1.18
C LEU A 370 2.75 -3.14 -0.27
N SER A 371 3.26 -1.98 -0.63
CA SER A 371 3.71 -1.67 -2.00
C SER A 371 5.04 -0.93 -1.99
N ASN A 372 5.63 -0.75 -3.16
CA ASN A 372 6.95 -0.13 -3.30
C ASN A 372 6.89 1.12 -4.20
N LEU A 373 7.48 2.21 -3.72
CA LEU A 373 7.54 3.51 -4.39
C LEU A 373 8.47 3.52 -5.61
N TRP A 374 9.55 2.73 -5.59
CA TRP A 374 10.51 2.64 -6.68
C TRP A 374 11.05 1.21 -6.80
N PRO A 375 11.75 0.84 -7.89
CA PRO A 375 12.43 -0.44 -7.99
C PRO A 375 13.46 -0.56 -6.86
N ALA A 376 13.21 -1.40 -5.86
CA ALA A 376 14.22 -1.72 -4.85
C ALA A 376 15.24 -2.69 -5.45
N GLN A 377 16.52 -2.50 -5.19
CA GLN A 377 17.55 -3.43 -5.63
C GLN A 377 17.29 -4.81 -5.00
N ASP A 378 17.28 -5.85 -5.82
CA ASP A 378 16.73 -7.17 -5.47
C ASP A 378 17.25 -7.75 -4.14
N PHE A 379 18.52 -7.49 -3.79
CA PHE A 379 19.09 -7.91 -2.50
C PHE A 379 18.43 -7.20 -1.31
N ALA A 380 18.39 -5.86 -1.32
CA ALA A 380 17.81 -5.10 -0.21
C ALA A 380 16.30 -5.34 -0.09
N ALA A 381 15.61 -5.48 -1.23
CA ALA A 381 14.21 -5.86 -1.27
C ALA A 381 13.96 -7.19 -0.54
N SER A 382 14.75 -8.22 -0.84
CA SER A 382 14.58 -9.54 -0.23
C SER A 382 14.92 -9.57 1.27
N GLU A 383 15.89 -8.79 1.73
CA GLU A 383 16.18 -8.65 3.17
C GLU A 383 15.03 -7.97 3.94
N VAL A 384 14.50 -6.85 3.41
CA VAL A 384 13.39 -6.12 4.04
C VAL A 384 12.12 -6.98 4.04
N ILE A 385 11.74 -7.56 2.90
CA ILE A 385 10.54 -8.40 2.82
C ILE A 385 10.68 -9.69 3.63
N GLY A 386 11.85 -10.32 3.61
CA GLY A 386 12.10 -11.49 4.42
C GLY A 386 11.96 -11.18 5.92
N SER A 387 12.50 -10.04 6.37
CA SER A 387 12.29 -9.60 7.75
C SER A 387 10.84 -9.23 8.02
N PHE A 388 10.13 -8.61 7.07
CA PHE A 388 8.73 -8.26 7.21
C PHE A 388 7.86 -9.48 7.54
N TYR A 389 7.99 -10.58 6.79
CA TYR A 389 7.20 -11.78 7.06
C TYR A 389 7.51 -12.45 8.40
N ARG A 390 8.78 -12.43 8.84
CA ARG A 390 9.18 -12.94 10.17
C ARG A 390 8.53 -12.13 11.30
N GLU A 391 8.54 -10.80 11.17
CA GLU A 391 7.92 -9.90 12.15
C GLU A 391 6.38 -9.98 12.09
N LEU A 392 5.82 -10.13 10.88
CA LEU A 392 4.38 -10.24 10.67
C LEU A 392 3.81 -11.49 11.35
N LYS A 393 4.51 -12.63 11.28
CA LYS A 393 4.11 -13.86 11.98
C LYS A 393 4.03 -13.67 13.50
N HIS A 394 4.83 -12.78 14.07
CA HIS A 394 4.87 -12.54 15.50
C HIS A 394 3.76 -11.59 15.98
N ASP A 395 3.61 -10.43 15.33
CA ASP A 395 2.71 -9.35 15.81
C ASP A 395 1.38 -9.23 15.07
N HIS A 396 1.24 -9.87 13.90
CA HIS A 396 0.09 -9.78 12.99
C HIS A 396 -0.32 -8.34 12.59
N ASP A 397 0.51 -7.32 12.88
CA ASP A 397 0.33 -5.94 12.44
C ASP A 397 1.33 -5.63 11.31
N PRO A 398 0.87 -5.46 10.07
CA PRO A 398 1.74 -5.16 8.93
C PRO A 398 2.54 -3.86 9.05
N ALA A 399 1.98 -2.79 9.60
CA ALA A 399 2.73 -1.53 9.71
C ALA A 399 3.84 -1.63 10.76
N LYS A 400 3.56 -2.31 11.87
CA LYS A 400 4.56 -2.61 12.89
C LYS A 400 5.65 -3.54 12.35
N ALA A 401 5.26 -4.59 11.64
CA ALA A 401 6.18 -5.53 11.00
C ALA A 401 7.09 -4.84 9.97
N LEU A 402 6.54 -3.93 9.15
CA LEU A 402 7.30 -3.17 8.18
C LEU A 402 8.32 -2.24 8.84
N ARG A 403 7.90 -1.52 9.89
CA ARG A 403 8.82 -0.68 10.66
C ARG A 403 9.95 -1.53 11.23
N GLN A 404 9.63 -2.65 11.88
CA GLN A 404 10.64 -3.50 12.49
C GLN A 404 11.59 -4.09 11.44
N ALA A 405 11.08 -4.48 10.26
CA ALA A 405 11.91 -4.93 9.14
C ALA A 405 12.89 -3.85 8.66
N LYS A 406 12.45 -2.60 8.53
CA LYS A 406 13.34 -1.46 8.18
C LYS A 406 14.39 -1.21 9.26
N LEU A 407 14.03 -1.30 10.53
CA LEU A 407 14.98 -1.15 11.65
C LEU A 407 15.99 -2.31 11.71
N ASN A 408 15.55 -3.54 11.47
CA ASN A 408 16.43 -4.70 11.36
C ASN A 408 17.43 -4.52 10.21
N TYR A 409 16.96 -4.07 9.04
CA TYR A 409 17.82 -3.78 7.90
C TYR A 409 18.88 -2.72 8.23
N LEU A 410 18.48 -1.61 8.87
CA LEU A 410 19.39 -0.53 9.28
C LEU A 410 20.43 -0.97 10.32
N THR A 411 20.15 -1.97 11.15
CA THR A 411 21.11 -2.48 12.14
C THR A 411 22.05 -3.56 11.59
N GLN A 412 21.61 -4.29 10.55
CA GLN A 412 22.39 -5.37 9.94
C GLN A 412 23.31 -4.90 8.82
N GLN A 413 22.94 -3.82 8.13
CA GLN A 413 23.68 -3.29 6.98
C GLN A 413 24.67 -2.20 7.38
N ASN A 414 25.62 -1.90 6.49
CA ASN A 414 26.65 -0.89 6.71
C ASN A 414 26.95 -0.12 5.42
N GLY A 415 27.60 1.05 5.56
CA GLY A 415 28.10 1.82 4.43
C GLY A 415 26.96 2.28 3.50
N PRO A 416 27.13 2.18 2.16
CA PRO A 416 26.13 2.65 1.20
C PRO A 416 24.76 1.95 1.31
N LEU A 417 24.69 0.74 1.87
CA LEU A 417 23.42 0.02 2.02
C LEU A 417 22.48 0.68 3.02
N LEU A 418 22.96 1.62 3.86
CA LEU A 418 22.14 2.38 4.80
C LEU A 418 21.35 3.52 4.15
N TYR A 419 21.64 3.88 2.90
CA TYR A 419 20.88 4.93 2.21
C TYR A 419 19.40 4.53 2.05
N PRO A 420 18.45 5.46 2.23
CA PRO A 420 17.02 5.13 2.18
C PRO A 420 16.53 4.59 0.84
N ALA A 421 17.29 4.78 -0.25
CA ALA A 421 17.08 4.12 -1.53
C ALA A 421 16.84 2.60 -1.42
N TYR A 422 17.44 1.96 -0.42
CA TYR A 422 17.37 0.51 -0.22
C TYR A 422 16.20 0.02 0.64
N TRP A 423 15.67 0.86 1.55
CA TRP A 423 14.74 0.41 2.58
C TRP A 423 13.47 1.26 2.72
N ALA A 424 13.48 2.52 2.30
CA ALA A 424 12.37 3.44 2.50
C ALA A 424 11.28 3.36 1.44
N GLY A 425 11.53 2.69 0.31
CA GLY A 425 10.58 2.59 -0.80
C GLY A 425 9.33 1.77 -0.45
N TRP A 426 9.43 0.83 0.49
CA TRP A 426 8.31 0.04 0.95
C TRP A 426 7.37 0.86 1.82
N ILE A 427 6.09 0.95 1.47
CA ILE A 427 5.08 1.66 2.24
C ILE A 427 3.85 0.77 2.46
N ILE A 428 3.19 0.95 3.59
CA ILE A 428 1.94 0.27 3.91
C ILE A 428 0.78 1.28 3.75
N GLN A 429 -0.15 0.95 2.86
CA GLN A 429 -1.35 1.73 2.62
C GLN A 429 -2.56 1.01 3.22
N TYR A 430 -3.34 1.71 4.02
CA TYR A 430 -4.63 1.25 4.52
C TYR A 430 -5.76 1.70 3.61
N SER A 431 -6.81 0.90 3.53
CA SER A 431 -8.07 1.29 2.92
C SER A 431 -8.85 2.25 3.82
N GLU A 432 -8.83 2.02 5.13
CA GLU A 432 -9.59 2.77 6.14
C GLU A 432 -8.81 2.86 7.47
N LEU A 433 -9.07 3.89 8.27
CA LEU A 433 -8.58 3.98 9.64
C LEU A 433 -9.24 2.91 10.51
N GLU A 434 -8.43 2.12 11.20
CA GLU A 434 -8.91 1.17 12.21
C GLU A 434 -9.31 1.89 13.50
N GLU A 435 -10.40 1.43 14.12
CA GLU A 435 -10.80 1.92 15.44
C GLU A 435 -9.88 1.33 16.50
N ALA A 436 -9.29 2.19 17.34
CA ALA A 436 -8.44 1.77 18.44
C ALA A 436 -9.19 0.75 19.29
N ALA A 437 -8.55 -0.40 19.53
CA ALA A 437 -9.12 -1.48 20.33
C ALA A 437 -9.64 -0.93 21.66
N SER A 438 -10.96 -0.79 21.77
CA SER A 438 -11.59 -0.42 23.03
C SER A 438 -11.60 -1.66 23.90
N PHE A 439 -10.71 -1.69 24.89
CA PHE A 439 -10.86 -2.64 25.98
C PHE A 439 -12.16 -2.27 26.71
N THR A 440 -13.23 -2.99 26.37
CA THR A 440 -14.54 -2.78 26.97
C THR A 440 -14.44 -2.99 28.48
N VAL A 441 -15.16 -2.16 29.23
CA VAL A 441 -15.25 -2.15 30.69
C VAL A 441 -15.54 -3.54 31.27
N THR A 442 -16.16 -4.43 30.50
CA THR A 442 -16.39 -5.85 30.81
C THR A 442 -15.12 -6.64 31.10
N THR A 443 -14.01 -6.40 30.40
CA THR A 443 -12.74 -7.13 30.63
C THR A 443 -12.12 -6.76 31.97
N TYR A 444 -12.19 -5.48 32.34
CA TYR A 444 -11.78 -4.99 33.67
C TYR A 444 -12.70 -5.50 34.78
N HIS A 445 -14.01 -5.64 34.53
CA HIS A 445 -14.93 -6.24 35.50
C HIS A 445 -14.58 -7.71 35.76
N TRP A 446 -14.25 -8.50 34.75
CA TRP A 446 -13.82 -9.89 34.94
C TRP A 446 -12.49 -10.00 35.68
N ILE A 447 -11.51 -9.14 35.37
CA ILE A 447 -10.24 -9.09 36.12
C ILE A 447 -10.50 -8.72 37.59
N LEU A 448 -11.35 -7.73 37.86
CA LEU A 448 -11.73 -7.33 39.22
C LEU A 448 -12.47 -8.47 39.95
N ILE A 449 -13.43 -9.13 39.30
CA ILE A 449 -14.17 -10.28 39.85
C ILE A 449 -13.23 -11.45 40.17
N CYS A 450 -12.30 -11.78 39.27
CA CYS A 450 -11.30 -12.81 39.49
C CYS A 450 -10.35 -12.45 40.66
N SER A 451 -9.94 -11.18 40.74
CA SER A 451 -9.09 -10.67 41.83
C SER A 451 -9.79 -10.77 43.19
N ILE A 452 -11.07 -10.36 43.26
CA ILE A 452 -11.89 -10.45 44.47
C ILE A 452 -12.13 -11.92 44.84
N SER A 453 -12.39 -12.79 43.87
CA SER A 453 -12.60 -14.22 44.10
C SER A 453 -11.35 -14.90 44.67
N LEU A 454 -10.17 -14.58 44.14
CA LEU A 454 -8.89 -15.08 44.65
C LEU A 454 -8.61 -14.60 46.08
N LEU A 455 -8.92 -13.34 46.40
CA LEU A 455 -8.81 -12.80 47.76
C LEU A 455 -9.76 -13.51 48.75
N LEU A 456 -10.99 -13.81 48.33
CA LEU A 456 -11.95 -14.55 49.16
C LEU A 456 -11.52 -16.00 49.41
N ILE A 457 -10.98 -16.67 48.38
CA ILE A 457 -10.42 -18.02 48.50
C ILE A 457 -9.23 -18.01 49.46
N TRP A 458 -8.31 -17.06 49.30
CA TRP A 458 -7.15 -16.91 50.19
C TRP A 458 -7.58 -16.65 51.65
N PHE A 459 -8.55 -15.77 51.87
CA PHE A 459 -9.07 -15.49 53.20
C PHE A 459 -9.80 -16.69 53.82
N GLY A 460 -10.52 -17.47 53.00
CA GLY A 460 -11.15 -18.72 53.39
C GLY A 460 -10.12 -19.76 53.85
N PHE A 461 -9.05 -19.96 53.07
CA PHE A 461 -7.93 -20.83 53.42
C PHE A 461 -7.21 -20.35 54.69
N HIS A 462 -6.96 -19.06 54.82
CA HIS A 462 -6.31 -18.49 56.00
C HIS A 462 -7.14 -18.72 57.28
N ARG A 463 -8.45 -18.51 57.22
CA ARG A 463 -9.36 -18.81 58.35
C ARG A 463 -9.49 -20.29 58.65
N TYR A 464 -9.44 -21.14 57.63
CA TYR A 464 -9.45 -22.59 57.81
C TYR A 464 -8.17 -23.07 58.52
N ALA A 465 -7.00 -22.58 58.10
CA ALA A 465 -5.72 -22.88 58.74
C ALA A 465 -5.70 -22.44 60.22
N GLN A 466 -6.13 -21.22 60.54
CA GLN A 466 -6.23 -20.73 61.92
C GLN A 466 -7.19 -21.55 62.81
N ARG A 467 -8.18 -22.24 62.23
CA ARG A 467 -9.10 -23.12 62.98
C ARG A 467 -8.50 -24.51 63.22
N GLN A 468 -7.61 -24.97 62.35
CA GLN A 468 -6.90 -26.24 62.53
C GLN A 468 -5.78 -26.11 63.58
N GLU A 469 -5.14 -24.94 63.70
CA GLU A 469 -4.14 -24.68 64.76
C GLU A 469 -4.74 -24.53 66.17
N LYS A 470 -6.07 -24.33 66.28
CA LYS A 470 -6.79 -24.18 67.55
C LYS A 470 -7.52 -25.46 68.00
N LYS A 471 -7.44 -26.54 67.25
CA LYS A 471 -7.87 -27.88 67.64
C LYS A 471 -6.65 -28.71 67.99
#